data_AF-W4L593-F1
#
_entry.id   AF-W4L593-F1
#
_cell.length_a   1.000
_cell.length_b   1.000
_cell.length_c   1.000
_cell.angle_alpha   90.00
_cell.angle_beta   90.00
_cell.angle_gamma   90.00
#
_symmetry.space_group_name_H-M   'P 1'
#
loop_
_entity.id
_entity.type
_entity.pdbx_description
1 polymer ?
#
loop_
_entity_poly.entity_id
_entity_poly.type
_entity_poly.pdbx_seq_one_letter_code
_entity_poly.pdbx_strand_id
1 'polypeptide(L)'
;MKIGILGDIHGYLPGSDMMGIDYAVELTERLQVDAFVQVGDMCHYRSFAQPVYWIFGNNDWTDVVRQIETGERPLENLHHIKTGDVVTLEKGGETIRIAGLNGAYDGLYYDLEDGPERPLESLPFLIRSDVERSMQLRDIDILLAHGCPAGLGYGREPDYSVQPIRDVLDAVQPRFMFCGHAHYYNSSCL
;
A
#
# COMPACT_ATOMS: atom_id res chain seq x y z
N MET A 1 -7.74 -11.90 -15.27
CA MET A 1 -7.69 -10.48 -14.87
C MET A 1 -6.23 -10.05 -14.88
N LYS A 2 -5.92 -8.86 -15.39
CA LYS A 2 -4.57 -8.28 -15.42
C LYS A 2 -4.50 -7.14 -14.41
N ILE A 3 -3.56 -7.20 -13.47
CA ILE A 3 -3.37 -6.17 -12.45
C ILE A 3 -2.02 -5.49 -12.71
N GLY A 4 -2.03 -4.16 -12.83
CA GLY A 4 -0.82 -3.35 -12.81
C GLY A 4 -0.35 -3.11 -11.37
N ILE A 5 0.95 -3.04 -11.15
CA ILE A 5 1.53 -2.85 -9.81
C ILE A 5 2.41 -1.61 -9.85
N LEU A 6 2.18 -0.69 -8.92
CA LEU A 6 2.95 0.53 -8.75
C LEU A 6 3.64 0.50 -7.38
N GLY A 7 4.96 0.73 -7.39
CA GLY A 7 5.78 0.87 -6.19
C GLY A 7 5.67 2.27 -5.57
N ASP A 8 6.77 2.72 -4.97
CA ASP A 8 6.95 4.10 -4.54
C ASP A 8 6.94 5.03 -5.77
N ILE A 9 5.98 5.97 -5.85
CA ILE A 9 5.83 6.88 -6.99
C ILE A 9 6.01 8.36 -6.62
N HIS A 10 6.48 8.64 -5.40
CA HIS A 10 6.85 9.97 -4.97
C HIS A 10 8.14 10.47 -5.63
N GLY A 11 8.32 11.79 -5.62
CA GLY A 11 9.52 12.43 -6.17
C GLY A 11 9.54 12.43 -7.70
N TYR A 12 10.75 12.38 -8.26
CA TYR A 12 11.01 12.50 -9.69
C TYR A 12 11.60 11.22 -10.26
N LEU A 13 11.28 10.94 -11.52
CA LEU A 13 11.93 9.85 -12.24
C LEU A 13 13.43 10.13 -12.38
N PRO A 14 14.30 9.12 -12.19
CA PRO A 14 15.74 9.30 -12.30
C PRO A 14 16.15 9.92 -13.65
N GLY A 15 16.84 11.06 -13.59
CA GLY A 15 17.33 11.76 -14.78
C GLY A 15 16.26 12.53 -15.58
N SER A 16 15.10 12.80 -14.98
CA SER A 16 14.01 13.56 -15.60
C SER A 16 13.40 14.57 -14.64
N ASP A 17 12.78 15.63 -15.17
CA ASP A 17 11.93 16.56 -14.42
C ASP A 17 10.47 16.05 -14.27
N MET A 18 10.18 14.84 -14.77
CA MET A 18 8.87 14.20 -14.65
C MET A 18 8.68 13.64 -13.24
N MET A 19 7.61 14.04 -12.57
CA MET A 19 7.24 13.47 -11.27
C MET A 19 6.76 12.02 -11.44
N GLY A 20 7.08 11.16 -10.48
CA GLY A 20 6.66 9.75 -10.52
C GLY A 20 5.14 9.58 -10.59
N ILE A 21 4.39 10.45 -9.92
CA ILE A 21 2.92 10.51 -10.01
C ILE A 21 2.42 10.82 -11.43
N ASP A 22 3.03 11.77 -12.12
CA ASP A 22 2.57 12.18 -13.45
C ASP A 22 2.86 11.05 -14.45
N TYR A 23 4.00 10.38 -14.28
CA TYR A 23 4.29 9.16 -15.02
C TYR A 23 3.30 8.03 -14.73
N ALA A 24 2.90 7.84 -13.46
CA ALA A 24 1.89 6.85 -13.10
C ALA A 24 0.54 7.14 -13.76
N VAL A 25 0.11 8.42 -13.81
CA VAL A 25 -1.11 8.82 -14.54
C VAL A 25 -1.01 8.43 -16.01
N GLU A 26 0.09 8.77 -16.70
CA GLU A 26 0.29 8.38 -18.10
C GLU A 26 0.33 6.85 -18.29
N LEU A 27 0.92 6.10 -17.36
CA LEU A 27 0.93 4.65 -17.41
C LEU A 27 -0.49 4.07 -17.31
N THR A 28 -1.32 4.60 -16.42
CA THR A 28 -2.71 4.14 -16.28
C THR A 28 -3.57 4.40 -17.51
N GLU A 29 -3.24 5.43 -18.30
CA GLU A 29 -3.94 5.70 -19.56
C GLU A 29 -3.54 4.72 -20.69
N ARG A 30 -2.30 4.22 -20.66
CA ARG A 30 -1.71 3.49 -21.79
C ARG A 30 -1.75 1.98 -21.63
N LEU A 31 -1.67 1.48 -20.40
CA LEU A 31 -1.60 0.05 -20.15
C LEU A 31 -2.99 -0.58 -20.17
N GLN A 32 -3.12 -1.71 -20.88
CA GLN A 32 -4.36 -2.48 -20.95
C GLN A 32 -4.43 -3.49 -19.79
N VAL A 33 -4.64 -2.97 -18.58
CA VAL A 33 -4.91 -3.73 -17.36
C VAL A 33 -6.34 -3.47 -16.86
N ASP A 34 -6.80 -4.28 -15.91
CA ASP A 34 -8.15 -4.21 -15.36
C ASP A 34 -8.22 -3.27 -14.15
N ALA A 35 -7.14 -3.20 -13.39
CA ALA A 35 -6.94 -2.27 -12.29
C ALA A 35 -5.44 -2.19 -11.96
N PHE A 36 -5.07 -1.17 -11.18
CA PHE A 36 -3.76 -1.05 -10.56
C PHE A 36 -3.86 -1.23 -9.04
N VAL A 37 -2.78 -1.72 -8.46
CA VAL A 37 -2.50 -1.64 -7.02
C VAL A 37 -1.26 -0.79 -6.76
N GLN A 38 -1.26 0.00 -5.69
CA GLN A 38 -0.17 0.90 -5.33
C GLN A 38 0.16 0.79 -3.83
N VAL A 39 1.44 0.63 -3.51
CA VAL A 39 1.93 0.20 -2.17
C VAL A 39 2.35 1.36 -1.24
N GLY A 40 1.81 2.57 -1.42
CA GLY A 40 2.10 3.73 -0.57
C GLY A 40 3.23 4.63 -1.05
N ASP A 41 3.40 5.75 -0.36
CA ASP A 41 4.26 6.86 -0.76
C ASP A 41 3.92 7.40 -2.15
N MET A 42 2.64 7.79 -2.30
CA MET A 42 2.16 8.50 -3.47
C MET A 42 2.53 9.99 -3.39
N CYS A 43 2.39 10.60 -2.20
CA CYS A 43 2.67 12.00 -1.83
C CYS A 43 1.86 13.08 -2.59
N HIS A 44 1.51 12.82 -3.84
CA HIS A 44 0.76 13.67 -4.73
C HIS A 44 -0.40 12.89 -5.32
N TYR A 45 -1.61 13.31 -4.99
CA TYR A 45 -2.81 12.57 -5.36
C TYR A 45 -3.43 13.15 -6.63
N ARG A 46 -3.82 12.27 -7.56
CA ARG A 46 -4.39 12.59 -8.87
C ARG A 46 -5.60 11.70 -9.15
N SER A 47 -6.45 12.14 -10.07
CA SER A 47 -7.38 11.24 -10.76
C SER A 47 -6.61 10.36 -11.73
N PHE A 48 -7.10 9.15 -11.96
CA PHE A 48 -6.48 8.19 -12.89
C PHE A 48 -7.48 7.77 -13.98
N ALA A 49 -6.96 7.30 -15.12
CA ALA A 49 -7.81 6.83 -16.21
C ALA A 49 -8.40 5.43 -15.97
N GLN A 50 -7.80 4.66 -15.07
CA GLN A 50 -8.24 3.32 -14.66
C GLN A 50 -8.24 3.21 -13.13
N PRO A 51 -9.01 2.30 -12.53
CA PRO A 51 -9.04 2.09 -11.08
C PRO A 51 -7.65 1.82 -10.51
N VAL A 52 -7.24 2.63 -9.53
CA VAL A 52 -6.03 2.47 -8.72
C VAL A 52 -6.45 2.24 -7.28
N TYR A 53 -6.16 1.05 -6.77
CA TYR A 53 -6.38 0.69 -5.38
C TYR A 53 -5.10 0.87 -4.58
N TRP A 54 -5.11 1.69 -3.54
CA TRP A 54 -3.89 2.12 -2.86
C TRP A 54 -3.98 1.97 -1.34
N ILE A 55 -2.83 1.72 -0.72
CA ILE A 55 -2.59 1.90 0.71
C ILE A 55 -1.64 3.09 0.90
N PHE A 56 -1.73 3.83 1.99
CA PHE A 56 -0.75 4.89 2.25
C PHE A 56 0.57 4.34 2.83
N GLY A 57 1.67 5.04 2.57
CA GLY A 57 3.01 4.83 3.16
C GLY A 57 3.36 5.90 4.20
N ASN A 58 4.63 5.97 4.61
CA ASN A 58 5.05 6.94 5.64
C ASN A 58 5.20 8.38 5.14
N ASN A 59 5.35 8.59 3.82
CA ASN A 59 5.46 9.93 3.24
C ASN A 59 4.10 10.51 2.81
N ASP A 60 3.04 9.71 2.88
CA ASP A 60 1.69 10.15 2.55
C ASP A 60 1.10 11.03 3.66
N TRP A 61 0.46 12.13 3.25
CA TRP A 61 -0.22 13.03 4.19
C TRP A 61 -1.59 12.51 4.60
N THR A 62 -1.68 12.04 5.85
CA THR A 62 -2.89 11.44 6.45
C THR A 62 -4.12 12.35 6.42
N ASP A 63 -3.97 13.68 6.54
CA ASP A 63 -5.12 14.59 6.39
C ASP A 63 -5.65 14.60 4.94
N VAL A 64 -4.77 14.51 3.94
CA VAL A 64 -5.21 14.40 2.54
C VAL A 64 -5.87 13.05 2.30
N VAL A 65 -5.34 11.97 2.87
CA VAL A 65 -5.98 10.64 2.83
C VAL A 65 -7.40 10.73 3.42
N ARG A 66 -7.55 11.32 4.60
CA ARG A 66 -8.87 11.57 5.23
C ARG A 66 -9.81 12.34 4.30
N GLN A 67 -9.34 13.42 3.68
CA GLN A 67 -10.16 14.20 2.74
C GLN A 67 -10.60 13.39 1.51
N ILE A 68 -9.75 12.48 1.00
CA ILE A 68 -10.11 11.58 -0.10
C ILE A 68 -11.17 10.58 0.38
N GLU A 69 -10.97 9.97 1.55
CA GLU A 69 -11.93 9.02 2.14
C GLU A 69 -13.31 9.65 2.44
N THR A 70 -13.34 10.88 2.93
CA THR A 70 -14.59 11.60 3.26
C THR A 70 -15.24 12.24 2.04
N GLY A 71 -14.57 12.23 0.88
CA GLY A 71 -15.02 12.88 -0.35
C GLY A 71 -14.87 14.40 -0.35
N GLU A 72 -14.23 14.98 0.67
CA GLU A 72 -13.83 16.41 0.69
C GLU A 72 -12.88 16.74 -0.47
N ARG A 73 -12.08 15.75 -0.90
CA ARG A 73 -11.21 15.83 -2.07
C ARG A 73 -11.57 14.72 -3.07
N PRO A 74 -12.51 14.96 -4.00
CA PRO A 74 -12.91 13.95 -4.98
C PRO A 74 -11.79 13.71 -5.99
N LEU A 75 -11.40 12.44 -6.16
CA LEU A 75 -10.44 11.98 -7.17
C LEU A 75 -11.06 10.79 -7.90
N GLU A 76 -11.02 10.83 -9.22
CA GLU A 76 -11.62 9.78 -10.04
C GLU A 76 -10.69 8.57 -10.09
N ASN A 77 -11.28 7.38 -9.94
CA ASN A 77 -10.59 6.09 -10.00
C ASN A 77 -9.45 5.89 -8.99
N LEU A 78 -9.36 6.70 -7.93
CA LEU A 78 -8.43 6.48 -6.83
C LEU A 78 -9.19 5.94 -5.62
N HIS A 79 -8.86 4.72 -5.19
CA HIS A 79 -9.59 3.97 -4.17
C HIS A 79 -8.66 3.59 -3.02
N HIS A 80 -8.91 4.14 -1.83
CA HIS A 80 -8.15 3.77 -0.64
C HIS A 80 -8.61 2.42 -0.11
N ILE A 81 -7.67 1.53 0.20
CA ILE A 81 -7.91 0.29 0.94
C ILE A 81 -7.49 0.53 2.40
N LYS A 82 -8.46 0.59 3.32
CA LYS A 82 -8.16 0.76 4.74
C LYS A 82 -7.61 -0.52 5.35
N THR A 83 -6.86 -0.39 6.44
CA THR A 83 -6.30 -1.55 7.14
C THR A 83 -7.43 -2.43 7.67
N GLY A 84 -7.45 -3.69 7.21
CA GLY A 84 -8.48 -4.67 7.55
C GLY A 84 -9.65 -4.74 6.57
N ASP A 85 -9.73 -3.83 5.59
CA ASP A 85 -10.72 -3.89 4.53
C ASP A 85 -10.29 -4.84 3.41
N VAL A 86 -11.27 -5.39 2.71
CA VAL A 86 -11.07 -6.26 1.54
C VAL A 86 -11.83 -5.69 0.35
N VAL A 87 -11.11 -5.41 -0.72
CA VAL A 87 -11.68 -5.09 -2.03
C VAL A 87 -11.80 -6.37 -2.84
N THR A 88 -12.97 -6.59 -3.44
CA THR A 88 -13.20 -7.73 -4.33
C THR A 88 -13.39 -7.22 -5.76
N LEU A 89 -12.54 -7.68 -6.67
CA LEU A 89 -12.65 -7.42 -8.10
C LEU A 89 -13.22 -8.65 -8.80
N GLU A 90 -14.15 -8.44 -9.73
CA GLU A 90 -14.76 -9.51 -10.51
C GLU A 90 -14.66 -9.20 -12.01
N LYS A 91 -14.16 -10.15 -12.79
CA LYS A 91 -14.14 -10.03 -14.26
C LYS A 91 -14.16 -11.40 -14.93
N GLY A 92 -15.14 -11.62 -15.81
CA GLY A 92 -15.19 -12.82 -16.64
C GLY A 92 -15.26 -14.13 -15.85
N GLY A 93 -15.86 -14.12 -14.65
CA GLY A 93 -15.93 -15.28 -13.76
C GLY A 93 -14.70 -15.49 -12.87
N GLU A 94 -13.67 -14.64 -12.99
CA GLU A 94 -12.56 -14.59 -12.05
C GLU A 94 -12.83 -13.58 -10.94
N THR A 95 -12.46 -13.94 -9.72
CA THR A 95 -12.54 -13.09 -8.52
C THR A 95 -11.13 -12.90 -7.95
N ILE A 96 -10.77 -11.67 -7.60
CA ILE A 96 -9.54 -11.34 -6.88
C ILE A 96 -9.89 -10.56 -5.62
N ARG A 97 -9.42 -11.01 -4.46
CA ARG A 97 -9.57 -10.35 -3.17
C ARG A 97 -8.27 -9.67 -2.77
N ILE A 98 -8.33 -8.35 -2.59
CA ILE A 98 -7.17 -7.49 -2.29
C ILE A 98 -7.38 -6.91 -0.90
N ALA A 99 -6.36 -6.99 -0.06
CA ALA A 99 -6.34 -6.33 1.24
C ALA A 99 -5.08 -5.49 1.43
N GLY A 100 -5.12 -4.56 2.38
CA GLY A 100 -4.04 -3.61 2.64
C GLY A 100 -3.70 -3.49 4.12
N LEU A 101 -2.42 -3.31 4.41
CA LEU A 101 -1.89 -2.81 5.68
C LEU A 101 -1.25 -1.45 5.41
N ASN A 102 -1.86 -0.39 5.93
CA ASN A 102 -1.41 0.98 5.70
C ASN A 102 -0.26 1.36 6.63
N GLY A 103 0.56 2.31 6.17
CA GLY A 103 1.64 2.90 6.93
C GLY A 103 2.93 2.08 6.94
N ALA A 104 4.00 2.70 7.44
CA ALA A 104 5.27 2.01 7.71
C ALA A 104 5.37 1.58 9.18
N TYR A 105 6.35 0.74 9.49
CA TYR A 105 6.67 0.41 10.88
C TYR A 105 7.68 1.39 11.46
N ASP A 106 7.38 1.89 12.66
CA ASP A 106 8.35 2.56 13.52
C ASP A 106 8.13 2.07 14.96
N GLY A 107 9.20 1.57 15.58
CA GLY A 107 9.15 1.01 16.93
C GLY A 107 8.75 2.04 18.00
N LEU A 108 8.96 3.34 17.76
CA LEU A 108 8.52 4.40 18.66
C LEU A 108 6.99 4.50 18.74
N TYR A 109 6.30 4.20 17.65
CA TYR A 109 4.86 4.40 17.52
C TYR A 109 4.06 3.10 17.62
N TYR A 110 4.69 1.94 17.43
CA TYR A 110 4.00 0.66 17.28
C TYR A 110 3.06 0.28 18.44
N ASP A 111 3.46 0.59 19.67
CA ASP A 111 2.69 0.27 20.88
C ASP A 111 1.72 1.37 21.30
N LEU A 112 1.53 2.41 20.47
CA LEU A 112 0.50 3.40 20.69
C LEU A 112 -0.90 2.79 20.53
N GLU A 113 -1.84 3.32 21.28
CA GLU A 113 -3.25 2.98 21.14
C GLU A 113 -3.85 3.72 19.94
N ASP A 114 -4.82 3.07 19.29
CA ASP A 114 -5.64 3.72 18.29
C ASP A 114 -6.58 4.72 18.97
N GLY A 115 -6.80 5.88 18.35
CA GLY A 115 -7.72 6.87 18.89
C GLY A 115 -7.31 8.33 18.67
N PRO A 116 -8.16 9.27 19.10
CA PRO A 116 -8.00 10.70 18.82
C PRO A 116 -6.82 11.35 19.55
N GLU A 117 -6.29 10.71 20.60
CA GLU A 117 -5.14 11.21 21.38
C GLU A 117 -3.79 10.86 20.74
N ARG A 118 -3.82 10.06 19.67
CA ARG A 118 -2.62 9.63 18.97
C ARG A 118 -1.89 10.84 18.34
N PRO A 119 -0.57 11.00 18.56
CA PRO A 119 0.20 12.10 17.98
C PRO A 119 0.10 12.15 16.46
N LEU A 120 -0.07 13.34 15.89
CA LEU A 120 -0.30 13.52 14.45
C LEU A 120 0.85 12.95 13.60
N GLU A 121 2.09 13.11 14.06
CA GLU A 121 3.30 12.59 13.43
C GLU A 121 3.35 11.06 13.39
N SER A 122 2.60 10.39 14.26
CA SER A 122 2.57 8.94 14.30
C SER A 122 1.58 8.34 13.30
N LEU A 123 0.63 9.13 12.77
CA LEU A 123 -0.46 8.64 11.91
C LEU A 123 -0.02 7.92 10.62
N PRO A 124 1.13 8.25 9.98
CA PRO A 124 1.64 7.49 8.82
C PRO A 124 2.23 6.12 9.17
N PHE A 125 2.28 5.75 10.45
CA PHE A 125 2.87 4.50 10.91
C PHE A 125 1.79 3.51 11.35
N LEU A 126 2.05 2.21 11.20
CA LEU A 126 1.16 1.16 11.69
C LEU A 126 1.35 0.93 13.20
N ILE A 127 0.26 0.58 13.87
CA ILE A 127 0.28 0.20 15.29
C ILE A 127 -0.05 -1.28 15.47
N ARG A 128 0.10 -1.79 16.70
CA ARG A 128 -0.18 -3.18 17.04
C ARG A 128 -1.58 -3.62 16.64
N SER A 129 -2.60 -2.81 16.88
CA SER A 129 -3.99 -3.13 16.56
C SER A 129 -4.25 -3.23 15.05
N ASP A 130 -3.50 -2.50 14.22
CA ASP A 130 -3.54 -2.62 12.76
C ASP A 130 -3.06 -4.00 12.30
N VAL A 131 -1.95 -4.46 12.87
CA VAL A 131 -1.38 -5.80 12.62
C VAL A 131 -2.36 -6.89 13.06
N GLU A 132 -2.88 -6.79 14.27
CA GLU A 132 -3.86 -7.74 14.81
C GLU A 132 -5.12 -7.83 13.93
N ARG A 133 -5.61 -6.69 13.43
CA ARG A 133 -6.75 -6.62 12.50
C ARG A 133 -6.42 -7.30 11.18
N SER A 134 -5.26 -7.01 10.58
CA SER A 134 -4.83 -7.63 9.33
C SER A 134 -4.63 -9.15 9.46
N MET A 135 -4.17 -9.64 10.61
CA MET A 135 -4.05 -11.09 10.88
C MET A 135 -5.39 -11.83 10.90
N GLN A 136 -6.53 -11.13 10.99
CA GLN A 136 -7.86 -11.75 10.90
C GLN A 136 -8.36 -11.92 9.46
N LEU A 137 -7.66 -11.37 8.47
CA LEU A 137 -8.04 -11.49 7.05
C LEU A 137 -7.93 -12.94 6.57
N ARG A 138 -8.86 -13.34 5.70
CA ARG A 138 -8.95 -14.69 5.13
C ARG A 138 -9.24 -14.62 3.64
N ASP A 139 -8.78 -15.64 2.92
CA ASP A 139 -8.99 -15.81 1.48
C ASP A 139 -8.53 -14.58 0.68
N ILE A 140 -7.30 -14.13 0.93
CA ILE A 140 -6.72 -12.96 0.27
C ILE A 140 -5.83 -13.42 -0.89
N ASP A 141 -6.08 -12.92 -2.09
CA ASP A 141 -5.22 -13.18 -3.24
C ASP A 141 -4.00 -12.25 -3.23
N ILE A 142 -4.21 -10.97 -2.94
CA ILE A 142 -3.17 -9.93 -2.94
C ILE A 142 -3.19 -9.18 -1.61
N LEU A 143 -2.07 -9.19 -0.91
CA LEU A 143 -1.83 -8.36 0.26
C LEU A 143 -0.87 -7.22 -0.09
N LEU A 144 -1.27 -5.98 0.20
CA LEU A 144 -0.41 -4.81 0.08
C LEU A 144 0.09 -4.41 1.47
N ALA A 145 1.38 -4.09 1.59
CA ALA A 145 1.95 -3.44 2.75
C ALA A 145 3.04 -2.48 2.28
N HIS A 146 3.21 -1.31 2.92
CA HIS A 146 4.26 -0.40 2.48
C HIS A 146 5.66 -0.93 2.84
N GLY A 147 5.86 -1.31 4.11
CA GLY A 147 7.12 -1.89 4.60
C GLY A 147 7.36 -3.34 4.15
N CYS A 148 8.63 -3.76 4.12
CA CYS A 148 9.01 -5.12 3.74
C CYS A 148 8.96 -6.08 4.95
N PRO A 149 8.44 -7.31 4.77
CA PRO A 149 8.41 -8.32 5.83
C PRO A 149 9.82 -8.83 6.16
N ALA A 150 10.04 -9.16 7.43
CA ALA A 150 11.28 -9.74 7.90
C ALA A 150 11.61 -11.12 7.29
N GLY A 151 12.91 -11.37 7.12
CA GLY A 151 13.45 -12.70 6.84
C GLY A 151 13.32 -13.20 5.40
N LEU A 152 13.12 -12.29 4.43
CA LEU A 152 13.00 -12.64 3.01
C LEU A 152 14.27 -12.37 2.18
N GLY A 153 15.32 -11.81 2.78
CA GLY A 153 16.63 -11.68 2.14
C GLY A 153 16.66 -10.63 1.04
N TYR A 154 15.94 -9.53 1.20
CA TYR A 154 15.83 -8.51 0.17
C TYR A 154 17.07 -7.59 0.09
N GLY A 155 18.02 -7.71 1.02
CA GLY A 155 19.35 -7.10 0.92
C GLY A 155 19.48 -5.74 1.59
N ARG A 156 18.50 -5.35 2.41
CA ARG A 156 18.54 -4.17 3.28
C ARG A 156 18.19 -4.47 4.73
N GLU A 157 18.31 -5.73 5.13
CA GLU A 157 18.23 -6.12 6.53
C GLU A 157 19.43 -5.55 7.32
N PRO A 158 19.24 -5.10 8.58
CA PRO A 158 18.01 -5.15 9.36
C PRO A 158 17.04 -3.98 9.13
N ASP A 159 17.49 -2.88 8.54
CA ASP A 159 16.78 -1.58 8.53
C ASP A 159 15.40 -1.63 7.85
N TYR A 160 15.18 -2.60 6.95
CA TYR A 160 13.92 -2.77 6.22
C TYR A 160 13.24 -4.12 6.51
N SER A 161 13.62 -4.80 7.60
CA SER A 161 13.10 -6.11 7.99
C SER A 161 12.04 -5.97 9.09
N VAL A 162 10.77 -5.92 8.72
CA VAL A 162 9.69 -5.64 9.68
C VAL A 162 9.02 -6.94 10.16
N GLN A 163 9.28 -7.33 11.41
CA GLN A 163 8.70 -8.55 12.00
C GLN A 163 7.17 -8.50 12.07
N PRO A 164 6.51 -7.41 12.51
CA PRO A 164 5.04 -7.38 12.52
C PRO A 164 4.39 -7.61 11.15
N ILE A 165 5.02 -7.12 10.07
CA ILE A 165 4.53 -7.36 8.69
C ILE A 165 4.74 -8.83 8.30
N ARG A 166 5.86 -9.44 8.73
CA ARG A 166 6.07 -10.89 8.56
C ARG A 166 4.99 -11.72 9.26
N ASP A 167 4.59 -11.33 10.46
CA ASP A 167 3.53 -12.02 11.21
C ASP A 167 2.18 -11.97 10.47
N VAL A 168 1.85 -10.83 9.83
CA VAL A 168 0.66 -10.72 8.95
C VAL A 168 0.80 -11.64 7.74
N LEU A 169 1.94 -11.62 7.06
CA LEU A 169 2.19 -12.46 5.88
C LEU A 169 2.01 -13.95 6.22
N ASP A 170 2.59 -14.41 7.33
CA ASP A 170 2.50 -15.80 7.78
C ASP A 170 1.07 -16.19 8.21
N ALA A 171 0.30 -15.26 8.79
CA ALA A 171 -1.07 -15.52 9.21
C ALA A 171 -2.09 -15.50 8.05
N VAL A 172 -1.93 -14.57 7.11
CA VAL A 172 -2.87 -14.37 6.00
C VAL A 172 -2.59 -15.32 4.84
N GLN A 173 -1.32 -15.69 4.63
CA GLN A 173 -0.85 -16.53 3.52
C GLN A 173 -1.45 -16.14 2.15
N PRO A 174 -1.31 -14.88 1.72
CA PRO A 174 -1.83 -14.44 0.44
C PRO A 174 -1.09 -15.10 -0.72
N ARG A 175 -1.70 -15.18 -1.89
CA ARG A 175 -1.03 -15.72 -3.09
C ARG A 175 0.10 -14.81 -3.55
N PHE A 176 -0.09 -13.49 -3.41
CA PHE A 176 0.92 -12.48 -3.67
C PHE A 176 0.95 -11.45 -2.55
N MET A 177 2.14 -11.00 -2.20
CA MET A 177 2.34 -9.82 -1.38
C MET A 177 3.17 -8.81 -2.17
N PHE A 178 2.72 -7.55 -2.20
CA PHE A 178 3.48 -6.45 -2.78
C PHE A 178 3.86 -5.45 -1.69
N CYS A 179 5.11 -5.01 -1.72
CA CYS A 179 5.61 -3.99 -0.81
C CYS A 179 6.50 -2.95 -1.50
N GLY A 180 6.67 -1.81 -0.85
CA GLY A 180 7.45 -0.66 -1.31
C GLY A 180 8.53 -0.29 -0.30
N HIS A 181 8.67 1.00 0.00
CA HIS A 181 9.53 1.60 1.03
C HIS A 181 11.04 1.47 0.80
N ALA A 182 11.48 0.37 0.20
CA ALA A 182 12.89 0.03 0.08
C ALA A 182 13.58 0.73 -1.11
N HIS A 183 12.82 1.31 -2.04
CA HIS A 183 13.31 2.00 -3.23
C HIS A 183 14.24 1.15 -4.11
N TYR A 184 13.98 -0.16 -4.18
CA TYR A 184 14.55 -1.06 -5.17
C TYR A 184 13.55 -2.15 -5.53
N TYR A 185 13.70 -2.72 -6.72
CA TYR A 185 12.88 -3.83 -7.17
C TYR A 185 13.56 -5.16 -6.86
N ASN A 186 12.82 -6.09 -6.27
CA ASN A 186 13.21 -7.49 -6.09
C ASN A 186 11.97 -8.38 -6.12
N SER A 187 12.14 -9.67 -6.41
CA SER A 187 11.06 -10.66 -6.43
C SER A 187 11.56 -12.00 -5.92
N SER A 188 10.81 -12.61 -5.00
CA SER A 188 11.10 -13.94 -4.45
C SER A 188 9.82 -14.79 -4.44
N CYS A 189 10.00 -16.12 -4.45
CA CYS A 189 8.93 -17.07 -4.17
C CYS A 189 9.07 -17.53 -2.72
N LEU A 190 7.98 -17.47 -1.97
CA LEU A 190 7.88 -17.99 -0.59
C LEU A 190 7.61 -19.49 -0.59
#